data_AF-A0A098GFE1-F1
#
_entry.id   AF-A0A098GFE1-F1
#
_cell.length_a   1.000
_cell.length_b   1.000
_cell.length_c   1.000
_cell.angle_alpha   90.00
_cell.angle_beta   90.00
_cell.angle_gamma   90.00
#
_symmetry.space_group_name_H-M   'P 1'
#
loop_
_entity.id
_entity.type
_entity.pdbx_description
1 polymer ?
#
loop_
_entity_poly.entity_id
_entity_poly.type
_entity_poly.pdbx_seq_one_letter_code
_entity_poly.pdbx_strand_id
1 'polypeptide(L)'
;MMKLLPLLSRFSLSLIGLVFCTGVEAGIPLWKFTPDPNFPPRLSLSSAGTAIVKYIVTNQSQKTHTLVMQPMNGISQIPLGTGSCIDPFTLGYQQSCTLVLQVDGSELVDNVFAGPVVCSQGSTLQCYQPGSADSLFITREEAIKLYVNGSLPTNGNGTSWADAFNNLQSALEAAEISASPVEIWVAQGVYKPSRVYAPQGVVGGAYGVNTPKLKTFNLPSDTAIYGGFVGNETRREERNGLLHPTILCGDMESTCLPLIHRVTIGFGTYLWPETIFYRVQELRMLN
;
A
#
# COMPACT_ATOMS: atom_id res chain seq x y z
N MET A 1 61.43 -10.45 -80.82
CA MET A 1 62.00 -11.27 -79.73
C MET A 1 62.53 -10.33 -78.64
N MET A 2 61.67 -9.90 -77.71
CA MET A 2 61.95 -9.54 -76.31
C MET A 2 60.62 -9.14 -75.66
N LYS A 3 60.45 -9.57 -74.41
CA LYS A 3 59.20 -9.70 -73.64
C LYS A 3 58.66 -8.33 -73.17
N LEU A 4 57.33 -8.21 -73.06
CA LEU A 4 56.66 -7.47 -71.99
C LEU A 4 55.19 -7.91 -71.88
N LEU A 5 54.79 -8.49 -70.75
CA LEU A 5 53.39 -8.74 -70.35
C LEU A 5 53.19 -8.18 -68.93
N PRO A 6 52.02 -7.59 -68.60
CA PRO A 6 51.84 -6.74 -67.41
C PRO A 6 51.36 -7.48 -66.16
N LEU A 7 51.52 -6.77 -65.03
CA LEU A 7 51.12 -7.06 -63.65
C LEU A 7 49.60 -7.27 -63.42
N LEU A 8 49.29 -7.76 -62.21
CA LEU A 8 48.03 -7.74 -61.41
C LEU A 8 47.32 -9.11 -61.39
N SER A 9 46.80 -9.66 -60.29
CA SER A 9 46.45 -9.17 -58.94
C SER A 9 46.37 -10.39 -58.00
N ARG A 10 46.74 -10.23 -56.72
CA ARG A 10 46.72 -11.32 -55.72
C ARG A 10 45.33 -11.49 -55.09
N PHE A 11 44.97 -12.76 -54.93
CA PHE A 11 43.80 -13.33 -54.27
C PHE A 11 43.44 -12.68 -52.92
N SER A 12 42.15 -12.39 -52.73
CA SER A 12 41.50 -12.38 -51.42
C SER A 12 40.13 -13.04 -51.54
N LEU A 13 39.96 -14.23 -50.94
CA LEU A 13 38.64 -14.84 -50.73
C LEU A 13 38.03 -14.20 -49.47
N SER A 14 36.92 -13.48 -49.64
CA SER A 14 36.09 -13.01 -48.53
C SER A 14 34.94 -14.00 -48.30
N LEU A 15 34.95 -14.67 -47.15
CA LEU A 15 33.89 -15.55 -46.68
C LEU A 15 32.83 -14.71 -45.96
N ILE A 16 31.74 -14.36 -46.65
CA ILE A 16 30.60 -13.67 -46.04
C ILE A 16 29.73 -14.72 -45.33
N GLY A 17 29.90 -14.84 -44.02
CA GLY A 17 29.02 -15.61 -43.16
C GLY A 17 27.71 -14.87 -42.93
N LEU A 18 26.64 -15.27 -43.62
CA LEU A 18 25.26 -14.84 -43.34
C LEU A 18 24.81 -15.46 -42.01
N VAL A 19 24.88 -14.66 -40.94
CA VAL A 19 24.24 -14.98 -39.66
C VAL A 19 22.74 -14.72 -39.83
N PHE A 20 21.97 -15.80 -40.03
CA PHE A 20 20.52 -15.75 -39.91
C PHE A 20 20.17 -15.60 -38.42
N CYS A 21 19.87 -14.38 -37.98
CA CYS A 21 19.13 -14.18 -36.74
C CYS A 21 17.72 -14.73 -36.95
N THR A 22 17.48 -15.98 -36.55
CA THR A 22 16.12 -16.50 -36.41
C THR A 22 15.42 -15.67 -35.35
N GLY A 23 14.42 -14.87 -35.74
CA GLY A 23 13.52 -14.24 -34.79
C GLY A 23 12.86 -15.34 -33.98
N VAL A 24 13.08 -15.33 -32.66
CA VAL A 24 12.33 -16.19 -31.73
C VAL A 24 10.93 -15.58 -31.65
N GLU A 25 9.98 -16.15 -32.40
CA GLU A 25 8.58 -15.76 -32.32
C GLU A 25 8.00 -16.37 -31.03
N ALA A 26 7.95 -15.58 -29.97
CA ALA A 26 7.32 -15.99 -28.72
C ALA A 26 5.82 -16.20 -28.98
N GLY A 27 5.34 -17.43 -28.79
CA GLY A 27 3.91 -17.75 -28.91
C GLY A 27 3.07 -16.80 -28.05
N ILE A 28 1.90 -16.41 -28.56
CA ILE A 28 0.98 -15.49 -27.86
C ILE A 28 0.69 -16.06 -26.48
N PRO A 29 0.94 -15.31 -25.38
CA PRO A 29 0.75 -15.82 -24.04
C PRO A 29 -0.73 -16.15 -23.80
N LEU A 30 -0.99 -17.25 -23.09
CA LEU A 30 -2.35 -17.75 -22.82
C LEU A 30 -3.20 -16.72 -22.07
N TRP A 31 -2.56 -15.83 -21.31
CA TRP A 31 -3.18 -14.72 -20.62
C TRP A 31 -2.46 -13.42 -20.92
N LYS A 32 -3.24 -12.34 -21.03
CA LYS A 32 -2.72 -10.99 -21.16
C LYS A 32 -3.09 -10.19 -19.90
N PHE A 33 -2.09 -9.62 -19.26
CA PHE A 33 -2.24 -8.67 -18.16
C PHE A 33 -1.88 -7.30 -18.69
N THR A 34 -2.85 -6.40 -18.76
CA THR A 34 -2.60 -5.02 -19.22
C THR A 34 -2.77 -4.08 -18.03
N PRO A 35 -1.72 -3.40 -17.58
CA PRO A 35 -1.84 -2.43 -16.49
C PRO A 35 -2.79 -1.28 -16.84
N ASP A 36 -3.57 -0.82 -15.87
CA ASP A 36 -4.33 0.42 -15.99
C ASP A 36 -3.37 1.61 -15.76
N PRO A 37 -3.27 2.58 -16.70
CA PRO A 37 -2.36 3.72 -16.55
C PRO A 37 -2.71 4.63 -15.37
N ASN A 38 -3.96 4.64 -14.90
CA ASN A 38 -4.37 5.43 -13.73
C ASN A 38 -4.11 4.72 -12.41
N PHE A 39 -3.88 3.40 -12.44
CA PHE A 39 -3.59 2.57 -11.28
C PHE A 39 -2.39 1.67 -11.57
N PRO A 40 -1.21 2.28 -11.81
CA PRO A 40 -0.05 1.58 -12.36
C PRO A 40 0.58 0.63 -11.33
N PRO A 41 1.35 -0.37 -11.78
CA PRO A 41 1.97 -1.37 -10.92
C PRO A 41 3.30 -0.90 -10.32
N ARG A 42 3.74 0.32 -10.65
CA ARG A 42 4.98 0.93 -10.15
C ARG A 42 4.62 1.98 -9.11
N LEU A 43 4.96 1.71 -7.86
CA LEU A 43 4.56 2.53 -6.73
C LEU A 43 5.70 2.61 -5.71
N SER A 44 5.70 3.70 -4.96
CA SER A 44 6.53 3.85 -3.78
C SER A 44 5.59 4.11 -2.62
N LEU A 45 5.66 3.28 -1.58
CA LEU A 45 4.70 3.29 -0.47
C LEU A 45 5.44 3.26 0.85
N SER A 46 5.09 4.21 1.71
CA SER A 46 5.45 4.10 3.10
C SER A 46 4.65 3.00 3.79
N SER A 47 5.06 2.71 5.00
CA SER A 47 4.35 1.80 5.88
C SER A 47 2.97 2.31 6.33
N ALA A 48 2.66 3.60 6.07
CA ALA A 48 1.37 4.24 6.32
C ALA A 48 0.49 4.32 5.05
N GLY A 49 1.08 4.08 3.88
CA GLY A 49 0.41 4.26 2.60
C GLY A 49 -0.42 3.05 2.19
N THR A 50 -1.54 3.32 1.51
CA THR A 50 -2.28 2.30 0.75
C THR A 50 -2.42 2.75 -0.69
N ALA A 51 -2.36 1.81 -1.63
CA ALA A 51 -2.60 2.11 -3.03
C ALA A 51 -3.46 1.05 -3.70
N ILE A 52 -4.03 1.42 -4.85
CA ILE A 52 -4.72 0.51 -5.73
C ILE A 52 -3.89 0.32 -6.99
N VAL A 53 -3.65 -0.95 -7.36
CA VAL A 53 -3.11 -1.34 -8.67
C VAL A 53 -4.21 -2.07 -9.44
N LYS A 54 -4.34 -1.80 -10.75
CA LYS A 54 -5.31 -2.50 -11.59
C LYS A 54 -4.67 -3.12 -12.81
N TYR A 55 -5.14 -4.32 -13.15
CA TYR A 55 -4.84 -5.00 -14.38
C TYR A 55 -6.12 -5.39 -15.10
N ILE A 56 -6.19 -5.21 -16.42
CA ILE A 56 -7.16 -5.91 -17.25
C ILE A 56 -6.56 -7.28 -17.57
N VAL A 57 -7.21 -8.33 -17.05
CA VAL A 57 -6.82 -9.73 -17.29
C VAL A 57 -7.70 -10.27 -18.41
N THR A 58 -7.09 -10.72 -19.50
CA THR A 58 -7.81 -11.25 -20.67
C THR A 58 -7.37 -12.68 -20.98
N ASN A 59 -8.35 -13.56 -21.17
CA ASN A 59 -8.11 -14.93 -21.62
C ASN A 59 -7.85 -14.97 -23.14
N GLN A 60 -6.63 -15.35 -23.55
CA GLN A 60 -6.28 -15.55 -24.97
C GLN A 60 -6.46 -17.01 -25.41
N SER A 61 -6.76 -17.92 -24.49
CA SER A 61 -7.07 -19.33 -24.77
C SER A 61 -8.46 -19.49 -25.35
N GLN A 62 -8.63 -20.39 -26.32
CA GLN A 62 -9.96 -20.79 -26.80
C GLN A 62 -10.79 -21.56 -25.76
N LYS A 63 -10.17 -21.96 -24.64
CA LYS A 63 -10.84 -22.66 -23.55
C LYS A 63 -11.21 -21.69 -22.43
N THR A 64 -12.36 -21.94 -21.80
CA THR A 64 -12.75 -21.27 -20.57
C THR A 64 -11.90 -21.77 -19.41
N HIS A 65 -11.42 -20.85 -18.58
CA HIS A 65 -10.60 -21.16 -17.41
C HIS A 65 -11.13 -20.45 -16.18
N THR A 66 -10.97 -21.09 -15.02
CA THR A 66 -11.26 -20.51 -13.70
C THR A 66 -9.94 -20.31 -12.97
N LEU A 67 -9.67 -19.09 -12.56
CA LEU A 67 -8.42 -18.67 -11.95
C LEU A 67 -8.65 -18.24 -10.50
N VAL A 68 -7.66 -18.52 -9.66
CA VAL A 68 -7.56 -18.09 -8.27
C VAL A 68 -6.29 -17.27 -8.12
N MET A 69 -6.35 -16.12 -7.45
CA MET A 69 -5.13 -15.36 -7.14
C MET A 69 -4.35 -16.04 -6.00
N GLN A 70 -3.03 -16.17 -6.15
CA GLN A 70 -2.19 -16.63 -5.05
C GLN A 70 -2.02 -15.52 -4.00
N PRO A 71 -1.99 -15.87 -2.71
CA PRO A 71 -1.74 -14.90 -1.65
C PRO A 71 -0.41 -14.17 -1.83
N MET A 72 -0.43 -12.85 -1.59
CA MET A 72 0.76 -12.01 -1.57
C MET A 72 0.71 -11.16 -0.29
N ASN A 73 1.78 -11.17 0.50
CA ASN A 73 1.81 -10.40 1.75
C ASN A 73 1.61 -8.91 1.48
N GLY A 74 0.66 -8.29 2.18
CA GLY A 74 0.28 -6.89 2.03
C GLY A 74 -0.36 -6.53 0.69
N ILE A 75 -0.74 -7.51 -0.14
CA ILE A 75 -1.41 -7.27 -1.42
C ILE A 75 -2.62 -8.20 -1.53
N SER A 76 -3.81 -7.61 -1.56
CA SER A 76 -5.07 -8.36 -1.59
C SER A 76 -5.92 -7.97 -2.79
N GLN A 77 -6.61 -8.94 -3.37
CA GLN A 77 -7.63 -8.68 -4.39
C GLN A 77 -8.89 -8.13 -3.73
N ILE A 78 -9.45 -7.06 -4.29
CA ILE A 78 -10.69 -6.46 -3.81
C ILE A 78 -11.76 -6.45 -4.92
N PRO A 79 -13.00 -6.90 -4.67
CA PRO A 79 -14.05 -6.92 -5.67
C PRO A 79 -14.73 -5.54 -5.78
N LEU A 80 -13.99 -4.50 -6.19
CA LEU A 80 -14.50 -3.13 -6.28
C LEU A 80 -14.95 -2.75 -7.70
N GLY A 81 -16.27 -2.67 -7.90
CA GLY A 81 -16.89 -2.13 -9.11
C GLY A 81 -17.28 -3.19 -10.14
N THR A 82 -18.17 -2.80 -11.05
CA THR A 82 -18.70 -3.67 -12.11
C THR A 82 -17.58 -4.14 -13.03
N GLY A 83 -17.51 -5.45 -13.31
CA GLY A 83 -16.48 -6.04 -14.18
C GLY A 83 -15.16 -6.38 -13.49
N SER A 84 -15.09 -6.25 -12.16
CA SER A 84 -13.94 -6.72 -11.39
C SER A 84 -13.81 -8.24 -11.43
N CYS A 85 -12.57 -8.74 -11.43
CA CYS A 85 -12.31 -10.14 -11.18
C CYS A 85 -12.75 -10.44 -9.74
N ILE A 86 -13.71 -11.35 -9.56
CA ILE A 86 -14.17 -11.83 -8.25
C ILE A 86 -13.48 -13.17 -8.02
N ASP A 87 -12.77 -13.35 -6.91
CA ASP A 87 -12.06 -14.61 -6.64
C ASP A 87 -13.03 -15.73 -6.20
N PRO A 88 -13.01 -16.92 -6.82
CA PRO A 88 -12.34 -17.28 -8.08
C PRO A 88 -13.05 -16.73 -9.32
N PHE A 89 -12.30 -16.27 -10.33
CA PHE A 89 -12.89 -15.67 -11.54
C PHE A 89 -12.81 -16.60 -12.75
N THR A 90 -13.86 -16.64 -13.55
CA THR A 90 -13.96 -17.49 -14.75
C THR A 90 -14.08 -16.65 -16.01
N LEU A 91 -13.20 -16.90 -16.98
CA LEU A 91 -13.16 -16.16 -18.25
C LEU A 91 -13.17 -17.13 -19.42
N GLY A 92 -14.13 -16.96 -20.33
CA GLY A 92 -14.13 -17.58 -21.66
C GLY A 92 -13.15 -16.91 -22.62
N TYR A 93 -13.04 -17.43 -23.85
CA TYR A 93 -12.15 -16.86 -24.87
C TYR A 93 -12.44 -15.37 -25.12
N GLN A 94 -11.39 -14.54 -25.10
CA GLN A 94 -11.42 -13.08 -25.24
C GLN A 94 -12.20 -12.30 -24.16
N GLN A 95 -12.78 -12.99 -23.18
CA GLN A 95 -13.37 -12.31 -22.03
C GLN A 95 -12.28 -11.72 -21.13
N SER A 96 -12.63 -10.63 -20.46
CA SER A 96 -11.76 -9.95 -19.52
C SER A 96 -12.48 -9.53 -18.26
N CYS A 97 -11.70 -9.33 -17.21
CA CYS A 97 -12.12 -8.66 -15.98
C CYS A 97 -10.98 -7.77 -15.48
N THR A 98 -11.32 -6.84 -14.59
CA THR A 98 -10.32 -5.97 -13.94
C THR A 98 -9.88 -6.59 -12.61
N LEU A 99 -8.64 -7.03 -12.53
CA LEU A 99 -8.02 -7.45 -11.28
C LEU A 99 -7.63 -6.19 -10.49
N VAL A 100 -8.37 -5.89 -9.43
CA VAL A 100 -8.12 -4.76 -8.55
C VAL A 100 -7.37 -5.25 -7.32
N LEU A 101 -6.17 -4.73 -7.11
CA LEU A 101 -5.30 -5.07 -5.99
C LEU A 101 -5.21 -3.89 -5.03
N GLN A 102 -5.51 -4.13 -3.76
CA GLN A 102 -5.16 -3.22 -2.68
C GLN A 102 -3.77 -3.58 -2.16
N VAL A 103 -2.86 -2.61 -2.21
CA VAL A 103 -1.55 -2.68 -1.57
C VAL A 103 -1.64 -1.96 -0.23
N ASP A 104 -1.27 -2.67 0.84
CA ASP A 104 -1.20 -2.18 2.20
C ASP A 104 0.27 -2.09 2.63
N GLY A 105 0.82 -0.88 2.63
CA GLY A 105 2.22 -0.63 2.99
C GLY A 105 2.57 -1.10 4.41
N SER A 106 1.58 -1.19 5.30
CA SER A 106 1.78 -1.62 6.68
C SER A 106 2.01 -3.12 6.82
N GLU A 107 1.54 -3.91 5.85
CA GLU A 107 1.67 -5.38 5.80
C GLU A 107 2.83 -5.82 4.86
N LEU A 108 3.46 -4.90 4.14
CA LEU A 108 4.62 -5.19 3.28
C LEU A 108 5.86 -5.50 4.12
N VAL A 109 6.42 -6.71 3.93
CA VAL A 109 7.65 -7.15 4.63
C VAL A 109 8.91 -6.62 3.95
N ASP A 110 8.92 -6.53 2.62
CA ASP A 110 10.03 -6.06 1.79
C ASP A 110 9.48 -5.41 0.51
N ASN A 111 10.35 -4.87 -0.35
CA ASN A 111 10.03 -4.44 -1.70
C ASN A 111 9.41 -5.60 -2.51
N VAL A 112 8.47 -5.28 -3.39
CA VAL A 112 7.80 -6.27 -4.24
C VAL A 112 8.23 -6.06 -5.69
N PHE A 113 8.95 -7.04 -6.23
CA PHE A 113 9.39 -7.08 -7.63
C PHE A 113 8.88 -8.35 -8.32
N ALA A 114 7.56 -8.55 -8.28
CA ALA A 114 6.91 -9.77 -8.75
C ALA A 114 5.53 -9.46 -9.34
N GLY A 115 5.01 -10.31 -10.21
CA GLY A 115 3.64 -10.16 -10.70
C GLY A 115 2.61 -10.71 -9.71
N PRO A 116 1.35 -10.22 -9.73
CA PRO A 116 0.24 -11.01 -9.20
C PRO A 116 0.17 -12.34 -9.95
N VAL A 117 0.18 -13.43 -9.21
CA VAL A 117 0.11 -14.78 -9.77
C VAL A 117 -1.32 -15.28 -9.66
N VAL A 118 -1.87 -15.75 -10.78
CA VAL A 118 -3.20 -16.38 -10.83
C VAL A 118 -3.08 -17.79 -11.40
N CYS A 119 -3.72 -18.75 -10.76
CA CYS A 119 -3.55 -20.17 -11.05
C CYS A 119 -4.86 -20.86 -11.40
N SER A 120 -4.83 -21.74 -12.41
CA SER A 120 -5.98 -22.52 -12.86
C SER A 120 -6.47 -23.45 -11.77
N GLN A 121 -7.73 -23.31 -11.34
CA GLN A 121 -8.34 -24.10 -10.27
C GLN A 121 -7.47 -24.15 -8.98
N GLY A 122 -6.65 -23.13 -8.72
CA GLY A 122 -5.70 -23.10 -7.61
C GLY A 122 -4.48 -24.03 -7.74
N SER A 123 -4.28 -24.69 -8.87
CA SER A 123 -3.12 -25.57 -9.13
C SER A 123 -1.83 -24.78 -9.28
N THR A 124 -0.81 -25.08 -8.47
CA THR A 124 0.51 -24.43 -8.51
C THR A 124 1.31 -24.70 -9.80
N LEU A 125 0.87 -25.66 -10.62
CA LEU A 125 1.54 -26.05 -11.86
C LEU A 125 1.02 -25.27 -13.08
N GLN A 126 -0.08 -24.52 -12.94
CA GLN A 126 -0.74 -23.82 -14.04
C GLN A 126 -1.03 -22.37 -13.64
N CYS A 127 0.05 -21.65 -13.38
CA CYS A 127 0.02 -20.27 -12.91
C CYS A 127 0.52 -19.30 -13.98
N TYR A 128 -0.03 -18.09 -13.95
CA TYR A 128 0.22 -17.05 -14.91
C TYR A 128 0.43 -15.73 -14.18
N GLN A 129 1.30 -14.88 -14.72
CA GLN A 129 1.63 -13.57 -14.18
C GLN A 129 1.92 -12.59 -15.33
N PRO A 130 1.89 -11.27 -15.08
CA PRO A 130 2.35 -10.27 -16.04
C PRO A 130 3.80 -10.50 -16.50
N GLY A 131 4.16 -9.93 -17.65
CA GLY A 131 5.55 -9.86 -18.09
C GLY A 131 6.40 -9.01 -17.14
N SER A 132 7.73 -9.12 -17.24
CA SER A 132 8.66 -8.39 -16.35
C SER A 132 8.49 -6.87 -16.39
N ALA A 133 8.09 -6.30 -17.52
CA ALA A 133 7.84 -4.86 -17.67
C ALA A 133 6.59 -4.39 -16.89
N ASP A 134 5.58 -5.27 -16.78
CA ASP A 134 4.25 -5.01 -16.22
C ASP A 134 4.06 -5.62 -14.82
N SER A 135 5.08 -6.31 -14.30
CA SER A 135 5.09 -6.85 -12.94
C SER A 135 5.01 -5.73 -11.90
N LEU A 136 4.56 -6.05 -10.69
CA LEU A 136 4.55 -5.07 -9.61
C LEU A 136 5.99 -4.67 -9.29
N PHE A 137 6.18 -3.36 -9.15
CA PHE A 137 7.42 -2.74 -8.71
C PHE A 137 7.04 -1.80 -7.58
N ILE A 138 6.98 -2.33 -6.37
CA ILE A 138 6.56 -1.60 -5.18
C ILE A 138 7.79 -1.46 -4.29
N THR A 139 8.25 -0.22 -4.13
CA THR A 139 9.34 0.11 -3.21
C THR A 139 8.79 0.63 -1.90
N ARG A 140 9.37 0.18 -0.79
CA ARG A 140 9.03 0.68 0.54
C ARG A 140 9.79 1.99 0.78
N GLU A 141 9.04 3.02 1.15
CA GLU A 141 9.61 4.28 1.60
C GLU A 141 9.89 4.24 3.10
N GLU A 142 11.02 4.84 3.50
CA GLU A 142 11.32 5.05 4.90
C GLU A 142 10.38 6.13 5.47
N ALA A 143 9.76 5.83 6.61
CA ALA A 143 8.89 6.75 7.31
C ALA A 143 9.58 7.30 8.57
N ILE A 144 9.33 8.57 8.87
CA ILE A 144 9.80 9.20 10.10
C ILE A 144 9.02 8.60 11.27
N LYS A 145 9.72 8.15 12.31
CA LYS A 145 9.10 7.64 13.54
C LYS A 145 8.94 8.77 14.55
N LEU A 146 7.72 9.00 14.99
CA LEU A 146 7.36 9.85 16.12
C LEU A 146 6.85 9.00 17.28
N TYR A 147 7.32 9.27 18.49
CA TYR A 147 6.95 8.52 19.68
C TYR A 147 6.01 9.33 20.58
N VAL A 148 5.01 8.67 21.15
CA VAL A 148 4.01 9.27 22.04
C VAL A 148 3.87 8.44 23.30
N ASN A 149 4.11 9.04 24.46
CA ASN A 149 3.95 8.40 25.75
C ASN A 149 3.24 9.34 26.73
N GLY A 150 1.95 9.07 26.97
CA GLY A 150 1.10 9.89 27.83
C GLY A 150 1.45 9.83 29.33
N SER A 151 2.34 8.91 29.73
CA SER A 151 2.84 8.84 31.11
C SER A 151 3.97 9.83 31.39
N LEU A 152 4.56 10.45 30.36
CA LEU A 152 5.64 11.42 30.53
C LEU A 152 5.12 12.74 31.12
N PRO A 153 5.84 13.33 32.11
CA PRO A 153 5.40 14.55 32.76
C PRO A 153 5.51 15.79 31.85
N THR A 154 6.44 15.76 30.90
CA THR A 154 6.74 16.87 29.99
C THR A 154 6.60 16.43 28.55
N ASN A 155 6.15 17.35 27.69
CA ASN A 155 6.08 17.09 26.26
C ASN A 155 7.49 17.16 25.66
N GLY A 156 7.98 16.05 25.12
CA GLY A 156 9.25 16.01 24.38
C GLY A 156 9.10 16.44 22.93
N ASN A 157 10.06 16.04 22.09
CA ASN A 157 10.11 16.35 20.66
C ASN A 157 9.66 15.18 19.76
N GLY A 158 9.36 14.02 20.36
CA GLY A 158 8.87 12.84 19.68
C GLY A 158 9.92 12.01 18.95
N THR A 159 11.22 12.27 19.06
CA THR A 159 12.25 11.55 18.27
C THR A 159 12.71 10.23 18.88
N SER A 160 12.39 9.99 20.15
CA SER A 160 12.69 8.76 20.88
C SER A 160 11.61 8.48 21.94
N TRP A 161 11.60 7.28 22.52
CA TRP A 161 10.73 7.00 23.67
C TRP A 161 11.03 7.88 24.90
N ALA A 162 12.29 8.25 25.11
CA ALA A 162 12.70 9.11 26.22
C ALA A 162 12.24 10.56 26.01
N ASP A 163 12.25 11.01 24.76
CA ASP A 163 11.82 12.36 24.35
C ASP A 163 10.43 12.35 23.71
N ALA A 164 9.59 11.36 24.02
CA ALA A 164 8.31 11.19 23.38
C ALA A 164 7.37 12.39 23.65
N PHE A 165 6.46 12.65 22.71
CA PHE A 165 5.36 13.57 22.99
C PHE A 165 4.50 13.01 24.13
N ASN A 166 4.08 13.85 25.07
CA ASN A 166 3.21 13.41 26.17
C ASN A 166 1.71 13.38 25.79
N ASN A 167 1.38 13.73 24.56
CA ASN A 167 0.03 13.72 24.04
C ASN A 167 0.04 13.45 22.53
N LEU A 168 -1.03 12.82 22.04
CA LEU A 168 -1.14 12.44 20.63
C LEU A 168 -1.32 13.66 19.71
N GLN A 169 -1.91 14.75 20.20
CA GLN A 169 -2.14 15.95 19.39
C GLN A 169 -0.82 16.56 18.89
N SER A 170 0.19 16.67 19.74
CA SER A 170 1.51 17.20 19.34
C SER A 170 2.18 16.35 18.27
N ALA A 171 2.03 15.03 18.31
CA ALA A 171 2.57 14.14 17.29
C ALA A 171 1.83 14.29 15.95
N LEU A 172 0.51 14.45 15.97
CA LEU A 172 -0.29 14.72 14.76
C LEU A 172 0.09 16.06 14.12
N GLU A 173 0.37 17.08 14.92
CA GLU A 173 0.83 18.40 14.43
C GLU A 173 2.24 18.33 13.84
N ALA A 174 3.13 17.56 14.46
CA ALA A 174 4.47 17.31 13.91
C ALA A 174 4.39 16.49 12.60
N ALA A 175 3.46 15.54 12.50
CA ALA A 175 3.23 14.78 11.29
C ALA A 175 2.65 15.63 10.16
N GLU A 176 1.73 16.56 10.47
CA GLU A 176 1.09 17.46 9.49
C GLU A 176 2.10 18.34 8.74
N ILE A 177 3.19 18.74 9.38
CA ILE A 177 4.24 19.56 8.76
C ILE A 177 5.37 18.74 8.12
N SER A 178 5.30 17.40 8.18
CA SER A 178 6.33 16.53 7.63
C SER A 178 6.23 16.44 6.11
N ALA A 179 7.37 16.55 5.42
CA ALA A 179 7.46 16.31 3.99
C ALA A 179 7.62 14.81 3.64
N SER A 180 7.89 13.98 4.64
CA SER A 180 8.03 12.53 4.51
C SER A 180 6.89 11.81 5.24
N PRO A 181 6.53 10.60 4.81
CA PRO A 181 5.56 9.77 5.52
C PRO A 181 5.94 9.57 6.99
N VAL A 182 4.94 9.50 7.86
CA VAL A 182 5.14 9.47 9.31
C VAL A 182 4.46 8.28 9.97
N GLU A 183 5.18 7.64 10.88
CA GLU A 183 4.64 6.66 11.81
C GLU A 183 4.61 7.23 13.22
N ILE A 184 3.43 7.25 13.84
CA ILE A 184 3.26 7.67 15.22
C ILE A 184 3.11 6.42 16.08
N TRP A 185 4.15 6.10 16.86
CA TRP A 185 4.19 4.98 17.79
C TRP A 185 3.71 5.44 19.16
N VAL A 186 2.60 4.86 19.62
CA VAL A 186 1.87 5.31 20.81
C VAL A 186 1.96 4.24 21.89
N ALA A 187 2.52 4.62 23.03
CA ALA A 187 2.56 3.78 24.22
C ALA A 187 1.15 3.47 24.73
N GLN A 188 1.07 2.50 25.63
CA GLN A 188 -0.15 2.16 26.35
C GLN A 188 -0.66 3.37 27.13
N GLY A 189 -1.97 3.52 27.18
CA GLY A 189 -2.61 4.63 27.89
C GLY A 189 -3.88 5.12 27.21
N VAL A 190 -4.49 6.13 27.81
CA VAL A 190 -5.71 6.77 27.32
C VAL A 190 -5.36 8.15 26.78
N TYR A 191 -5.64 8.37 25.50
CA TYR A 191 -5.34 9.61 24.80
C TYR A 191 -6.63 10.30 24.37
N LYS A 192 -6.82 11.54 24.81
CA LYS A 192 -7.99 12.37 24.49
C LYS A 192 -7.60 13.47 23.51
N PRO A 193 -8.43 13.79 22.50
CA PRO A 193 -8.14 14.87 21.56
C PRO A 193 -8.21 16.20 22.28
N SER A 194 -7.29 17.12 22.00
CA SER A 194 -7.29 18.44 22.63
C SER A 194 -7.75 19.57 21.70
N ARG A 195 -7.71 19.34 20.37
CA ARG A 195 -7.98 20.35 19.34
C ARG A 195 -9.37 20.19 18.74
N VAL A 196 -10.04 21.33 18.50
CA VAL A 196 -11.36 21.40 17.87
C VAL A 196 -11.19 21.67 16.38
N TYR A 197 -11.82 20.84 15.55
CA TYR A 197 -11.91 21.03 14.11
C TYR A 197 -13.36 21.34 13.73
N ALA A 198 -13.57 22.36 12.89
CA ALA A 198 -14.84 22.70 12.29
C ALA A 198 -15.15 21.72 11.13
N PRO A 199 -16.42 21.64 10.69
CA PRO A 199 -16.71 21.06 9.38
C PRO A 199 -15.78 21.70 8.34
N GLN A 200 -15.11 20.90 7.50
CA GLN A 200 -14.08 21.32 6.52
C GLN A 200 -12.64 21.49 7.06
N GLY A 201 -12.31 21.02 8.28
CA GLY A 201 -10.92 20.92 8.75
C GLY A 201 -10.31 22.23 9.27
N VAL A 202 -11.09 23.30 9.39
CA VAL A 202 -10.65 24.58 9.97
C VAL A 202 -10.57 24.46 11.49
N VAL A 203 -9.52 24.99 12.12
CA VAL A 203 -9.40 24.99 13.58
C VAL A 203 -10.47 25.92 14.19
N GLY A 204 -11.27 25.43 15.14
CA GLY A 204 -12.16 26.28 15.95
C GLY A 204 -13.64 25.90 16.01
N GLY A 205 -14.10 24.82 15.37
CA GLY A 205 -15.51 24.39 15.48
C GLY A 205 -16.48 25.28 14.73
N ALA A 206 -17.77 24.91 14.67
CA ALA A 206 -18.79 25.76 14.04
C ALA A 206 -18.84 27.12 14.76
N TYR A 207 -18.56 28.20 14.03
CA TYR A 207 -18.51 29.58 14.53
C TYR A 207 -17.39 29.90 15.54
N GLY A 208 -16.30 29.13 15.60
CA GLY A 208 -15.17 29.45 16.48
C GLY A 208 -15.40 29.06 17.95
N VAL A 209 -16.44 28.28 18.24
CA VAL A 209 -16.80 27.88 19.60
C VAL A 209 -16.05 26.61 20.00
N ASN A 210 -15.16 26.74 21.00
CA ASN A 210 -14.46 25.61 21.61
C ASN A 210 -15.42 24.81 22.50
N THR A 211 -16.11 23.83 21.91
CA THR A 211 -16.94 22.88 22.67
C THR A 211 -16.17 21.57 22.84
N PRO A 212 -16.10 20.99 24.06
CA PRO A 212 -15.41 19.73 24.32
C PRO A 212 -15.83 18.59 23.37
N LYS A 213 -17.11 18.57 22.95
CA LYS A 213 -17.69 17.55 22.06
C LYS A 213 -17.25 17.63 20.60
N LEU A 214 -16.57 18.71 20.20
CA LEU A 214 -16.02 18.89 18.85
C LEU A 214 -14.50 18.64 18.79
N LYS A 215 -13.88 18.23 19.91
CA LYS A 215 -12.48 17.84 19.91
C LYS A 215 -12.32 16.49 19.24
N THR A 216 -11.46 16.41 18.22
CA THR A 216 -11.23 15.20 17.44
C THR A 216 -9.75 15.07 17.07
N PHE A 217 -9.30 13.84 16.81
CA PHE A 217 -8.01 13.61 16.22
C PHE A 217 -8.15 13.73 14.69
N ASN A 218 -7.43 14.68 14.09
CA ASN A 218 -7.29 14.75 12.64
C ASN A 218 -6.03 14.00 12.24
N LEU A 219 -6.16 12.96 11.42
CA LEU A 219 -5.03 12.19 10.91
C LEU A 219 -4.52 12.85 9.62
N PRO A 220 -3.27 13.37 9.59
CA PRO A 220 -2.70 13.91 8.36
C PRO A 220 -2.53 12.83 7.28
N SER A 221 -2.38 13.26 6.02
CA SER A 221 -2.01 12.37 4.93
C SER A 221 -0.67 11.69 5.21
N ASP A 222 -0.48 10.49 4.63
CA ASP A 222 0.75 9.70 4.75
C ASP A 222 1.22 9.45 6.20
N THR A 223 0.27 9.47 7.14
CA THR A 223 0.50 9.27 8.57
C THR A 223 -0.22 8.02 9.06
N ALA A 224 0.50 7.13 9.73
CA ALA A 224 -0.08 5.98 10.42
C ALA A 224 0.12 6.09 11.93
N ILE A 225 -0.86 5.61 12.69
CA ILE A 225 -0.78 5.53 14.14
C ILE A 225 -0.74 4.06 14.55
N TYR A 226 0.23 3.71 15.38
CA TYR A 226 0.42 2.37 15.90
C TYR A 226 0.40 2.41 17.42
N GLY A 227 -0.66 1.85 18.01
CA GLY A 227 -0.76 1.61 19.46
C GLY A 227 -0.35 0.20 19.85
N GLY A 228 -0.14 -0.07 21.13
CA GLY A 228 0.28 -1.39 21.60
C GLY A 228 1.70 -1.45 22.17
N PHE A 229 2.31 -0.31 22.45
CA PHE A 229 3.70 -0.23 22.91
C PHE A 229 3.81 0.00 24.42
N VAL A 230 4.85 -0.50 25.05
CA VAL A 230 5.25 -0.20 26.43
C VAL A 230 5.93 1.17 26.49
N GLY A 231 6.71 1.51 25.47
CA GLY A 231 7.54 2.72 25.43
C GLY A 231 9.04 2.44 25.48
N ASN A 232 9.48 1.28 24.98
CA ASN A 232 10.90 0.91 24.88
C ASN A 232 11.24 0.12 23.61
N GLU A 233 10.27 -0.07 22.73
CA GLU A 233 10.37 -0.89 21.54
C GLU A 233 11.23 -0.26 20.46
N THR A 234 11.92 -1.11 19.70
CA THR A 234 12.77 -0.69 18.58
C THR A 234 12.17 -1.03 17.22
N ARG A 235 11.19 -1.93 17.22
CA ARG A 235 10.54 -2.49 16.01
C ARG A 235 9.03 -2.46 16.15
N ARG A 236 8.34 -2.30 15.02
CA ARG A 236 6.87 -2.24 15.00
C ARG A 236 6.25 -3.55 15.44
N GLU A 237 6.89 -4.68 15.12
CA GLU A 237 6.38 -6.02 15.38
C GLU A 237 6.40 -6.38 16.88
N GLU A 238 7.08 -5.58 17.71
CA GLU A 238 7.11 -5.74 19.17
C GLU A 238 5.78 -5.29 19.84
N ARG A 239 4.87 -4.67 19.09
CA ARG A 239 3.55 -4.24 19.58
C ARG A 239 2.75 -5.40 20.13
N ASN A 240 2.14 -5.19 21.29
CA ASN A 240 1.16 -6.09 21.86
C ASN A 240 -0.06 -5.29 22.34
N GLY A 241 -1.06 -5.12 21.46
CA GLY A 241 -2.28 -4.37 21.80
C GLY A 241 -3.13 -5.00 22.91
N LEU A 242 -2.94 -6.30 23.20
CA LEU A 242 -3.64 -6.99 24.28
C LEU A 242 -3.02 -6.70 25.65
N LEU A 243 -1.68 -6.68 25.74
CA LEU A 243 -0.96 -6.41 26.98
C LEU A 243 -0.72 -4.92 27.22
N HIS A 244 -0.64 -4.12 26.16
CA HIS A 244 -0.26 -2.70 26.20
C HIS A 244 -1.28 -1.82 25.46
N PRO A 245 -2.56 -1.81 25.89
CA PRO A 245 -3.63 -1.17 25.14
C PRO A 245 -3.43 0.35 25.03
N THR A 246 -3.53 0.86 23.80
CA THR A 246 -3.64 2.28 23.49
C THR A 246 -5.09 2.62 23.18
N ILE A 247 -5.68 3.52 23.96
CA ILE A 247 -7.10 3.87 23.90
C ILE A 247 -7.24 5.31 23.41
N LEU A 248 -7.73 5.48 22.19
CA LEU A 248 -8.10 6.80 21.67
C LEU A 248 -9.54 7.11 22.07
N CYS A 249 -9.72 8.11 22.92
CA CYS A 249 -11.00 8.38 23.56
C CYS A 249 -11.57 9.73 23.15
N GLY A 250 -12.69 9.70 22.41
CA GLY A 250 -13.44 10.89 22.03
C GLY A 250 -14.40 11.41 23.12
N ASP A 251 -14.57 10.68 24.22
CA ASP A 251 -15.41 11.11 25.33
C ASP A 251 -14.63 12.00 26.31
N MET A 252 -15.07 13.25 26.40
CA MET A 252 -14.47 14.28 27.24
C MET A 252 -15.08 14.36 28.63
N GLU A 253 -16.22 13.70 28.86
CA GLU A 253 -17.02 13.77 30.09
C GLU A 253 -17.00 12.45 30.89
N SER A 254 -16.69 11.31 30.26
CA SER A 254 -16.62 10.00 30.94
C SER A 254 -15.22 9.36 31.03
N THR A 255 -15.12 8.32 31.87
CA THR A 255 -13.95 7.45 31.96
C THR A 255 -13.96 6.46 30.80
N CYS A 256 -12.95 6.55 29.95
CA CYS A 256 -12.72 5.63 28.85
C CYS A 256 -12.30 4.28 29.47
N LEU A 257 -13.27 3.40 29.69
CA LEU A 257 -12.98 2.08 30.25
C LEU A 257 -12.31 1.21 29.17
N PRO A 258 -11.31 0.38 29.54
CA PRO A 258 -10.76 -0.66 28.68
C PRO A 258 -11.77 -1.82 28.58
N LEU A 259 -12.99 -1.54 28.13
CA LEU A 259 -13.94 -2.58 27.77
C LEU A 259 -13.76 -2.87 26.29
N ILE A 260 -13.75 -4.16 25.95
CA ILE A 260 -13.45 -4.79 24.65
C ILE A 260 -14.45 -4.40 23.53
N HIS A 261 -15.05 -3.20 23.55
CA HIS A 261 -16.00 -2.78 22.54
C HIS A 261 -15.78 -1.33 22.10
N ARG A 262 -15.35 -1.24 20.83
CA ARG A 262 -15.64 -0.16 19.86
C ARG A 262 -14.95 1.18 20.08
N VAL A 263 -13.95 1.45 19.24
CA VAL A 263 -13.64 2.81 18.79
C VAL A 263 -14.62 3.16 17.67
N THR A 264 -15.56 4.06 17.94
CA THR A 264 -16.33 4.73 16.90
C THR A 264 -15.50 5.90 16.40
N ILE A 265 -14.86 5.74 15.25
CA ILE A 265 -14.25 6.86 14.52
C ILE A 265 -15.42 7.54 13.80
N GLY A 266 -15.82 8.70 14.29
CA GLY A 266 -16.87 9.50 13.66
C GLY A 266 -16.38 10.03 12.32
N PHE A 267 -16.71 9.33 11.24
CA PHE A 267 -16.55 9.84 9.88
C PHE A 267 -17.65 10.87 9.62
N GLY A 268 -17.27 12.09 9.23
CA GLY A 268 -18.21 13.11 8.77
C GLY A 268 -18.91 12.63 7.50
N THR A 269 -20.21 12.36 7.59
CA THR A 269 -21.05 12.06 6.43
C THR A 269 -21.32 13.36 5.66
N TYR A 270 -20.68 13.53 4.50
CA TYR A 270 -21.24 14.37 3.45
C TYR A 270 -21.62 13.50 2.26
N LEU A 271 -22.84 13.74 1.79
CA LEU A 271 -23.61 12.89 0.90
C LEU A 271 -23.18 13.09 -0.58
N TRP A 272 -22.85 11.96 -1.24
CA TRP A 272 -22.76 11.66 -2.70
C TRP A 272 -21.52 12.15 -3.50
N PRO A 273 -21.18 11.49 -4.63
CA PRO A 273 -20.80 10.09 -4.76
C PRO A 273 -19.43 10.00 -5.46
N GLU A 274 -18.33 9.95 -4.72
CA GLU A 274 -17.06 9.44 -5.24
C GLU A 274 -16.28 8.83 -4.08
N THR A 275 -15.99 7.55 -4.22
CA THR A 275 -15.42 6.69 -3.20
C THR A 275 -14.00 7.13 -2.85
N ILE A 276 -13.83 7.91 -1.78
CA ILE A 276 -12.53 8.17 -1.16
C ILE A 276 -12.53 7.47 0.20
N PHE A 277 -11.83 6.34 0.26
CA PHE A 277 -11.56 5.60 1.49
C PHE A 277 -10.60 6.40 2.37
N TYR A 278 -11.12 7.11 3.36
CA TYR A 278 -10.30 7.51 4.52
C TYR A 278 -10.31 6.33 5.50
N ARG A 279 -9.17 5.64 5.62
CA ARG A 279 -9.04 4.48 6.50
C ARG A 279 -8.12 4.81 7.65
N VAL A 280 -8.66 4.73 8.87
CA VAL A 280 -7.87 4.31 10.04
C VAL A 280 -7.72 2.80 9.91
N GLN A 281 -6.54 2.35 9.48
CA GLN A 281 -6.20 0.92 9.48
C GLN A 281 -6.06 0.43 10.92
N GLU A 282 -7.06 -0.34 11.32
CA GLU A 282 -6.95 -1.47 12.24
C GLU A 282 -6.44 -1.23 13.66
N LEU A 283 -7.40 -0.97 14.55
CA LEU A 283 -7.59 -1.84 15.70
C LEU A 283 -8.18 -3.18 15.20
N ARG A 284 -7.35 -4.07 14.65
CA ARG A 284 -7.80 -5.43 14.31
C ARG A 284 -8.00 -6.18 15.64
N MET A 285 -9.25 -6.51 15.95
CA MET A 285 -9.57 -7.49 16.98
C MET A 285 -9.15 -8.86 16.46
N LEU A 286 -8.17 -9.49 17.12
CA LEU A 286 -7.91 -10.91 16.95
C LEU A 286 -8.91 -11.65 17.85
N ASN A 287 -9.78 -12.46 17.24
CA ASN A 287 -10.30 -13.68 17.84
C ASN A 287 -9.64 -14.84 17.11
#